data_AF-A0A5Q4F1H0-F1
#
_entry.id   AF-A0A5Q4F1H0-F1
#
_cell.length_a   1.000
_cell.length_b   1.000
_cell.length_c   1.000
_cell.angle_alpha   90.00
_cell.angle_beta   90.00
_cell.angle_gamma   90.00
#
_symmetry.space_group_name_H-M   'P 1'
#
loop_
_entity.id
_entity.type
_entity.pdbx_description
1 polymer ?
#
loop_
_entity_poly.entity_id
_entity_poly.type
_entity_poly.pdbx_seq_one_letter_code
_entity_poly.pdbx_strand_id
1 'polypeptide(L)'
;MVDGHAIVVWVGRPDGAPRPGATGQRAALPLLFDLAELVGHSPTGLRVQRPGTPPRHALARFAAADRGPEISFPPPGAELWAESLARGLVPAATGTPPLRWYADGRPLPEDGAGQPLWQPETPGFHELVVVDGAGHSARVQVRIHGP
;
A
#
# COMPACT_ATOMS: atom_id res chain seq x y z
N MET A 1 -14.05 -10.36 -8.75
CA MET A 1 -13.95 -11.11 -7.49
C MET A 1 -14.29 -12.54 -7.87
N VAL A 2 -13.28 -13.41 -7.96
CA VAL A 2 -13.44 -14.82 -8.34
C VAL A 2 -12.87 -15.63 -7.17
N ASP A 3 -13.70 -16.52 -6.61
CA ASP A 3 -13.49 -17.47 -5.51
C ASP A 3 -12.73 -17.00 -4.24
N GLY A 4 -12.96 -15.77 -3.81
CA GLY A 4 -12.58 -15.32 -2.45
C GLY A 4 -11.08 -15.09 -2.21
N HIS A 5 -10.24 -15.25 -3.24
CA HIS A 5 -8.80 -15.02 -3.13
C HIS A 5 -8.39 -13.73 -3.85
N ALA A 6 -7.56 -12.93 -3.19
CA ALA A 6 -6.91 -11.76 -3.80
C ALA A 6 -5.40 -12.03 -3.87
N ILE A 7 -4.87 -12.08 -5.08
CA ILE A 7 -3.44 -12.30 -5.33
C ILE A 7 -2.85 -10.98 -5.83
N VAL A 8 -1.86 -10.46 -5.10
CA VAL A 8 -1.10 -9.28 -5.48
C VAL A 8 0.36 -9.67 -5.59
N VAL A 9 0.97 -9.41 -6.74
CA VAL A 9 2.39 -9.65 -6.99
C VAL A 9 3.06 -8.32 -7.30
N TRP A 10 4.10 -7.99 -6.54
CA TRP A 10 4.95 -6.85 -6.79
C TRP A 10 6.40 -7.31 -6.95
N VAL A 11 7.09 -6.75 -7.94
CA VAL A 11 8.50 -7.00 -8.21
C VAL A 11 9.18 -5.67 -8.47
N GLY A 12 10.07 -5.27 -7.57
CA GLY A 12 10.75 -3.98 -7.65
C GLY A 12 11.90 -3.85 -6.67
N ARG A 13 12.45 -2.64 -6.55
CA ARG A 13 13.39 -2.32 -5.47
C ARG A 13 12.62 -1.93 -4.23
N PRO A 14 13.03 -2.35 -3.03
CA PRO A 14 12.33 -2.02 -1.78
C PRO A 14 12.32 -0.50 -1.50
N ASP A 15 13.28 0.24 -2.07
CA ASP A 15 13.37 1.70 -1.98
C ASP A 15 12.54 2.44 -3.05
N GLY A 16 11.76 1.73 -3.88
CA GLY A 16 10.91 2.31 -4.91
C GLY A 16 11.64 2.94 -6.10
N ALA A 17 12.97 2.88 -6.15
CA ALA A 17 13.71 3.53 -7.22
C ALA A 17 13.43 2.87 -8.59
N PRO A 18 13.40 3.66 -9.69
CA PRO A 18 13.08 3.15 -11.02
C PRO A 18 14.03 2.03 -11.47
N ARG A 19 13.47 1.01 -12.13
CA ARG A 19 14.21 -0.05 -12.83
C ARG A 19 13.88 0.00 -14.32
N PRO A 20 14.67 0.73 -15.13
CA PRO A 20 14.43 0.81 -16.57
C PRO A 20 14.34 -0.58 -17.21
N GLY A 21 13.32 -0.81 -18.03
CA GLY A 21 13.06 -2.10 -18.69
C GLY A 21 12.30 -3.13 -17.84
N ALA A 22 12.19 -2.96 -16.52
CA ALA A 22 11.36 -3.79 -15.67
C ALA A 22 9.94 -3.22 -15.59
N THR A 23 9.02 -3.84 -16.32
CA THR A 23 7.59 -3.51 -16.27
C THR A 23 6.82 -4.61 -15.56
N GLY A 24 5.67 -4.29 -14.98
CA GLY A 24 4.81 -5.28 -14.31
C GLY A 24 4.46 -6.47 -15.22
N GLN A 25 4.27 -6.23 -16.51
CA GLN A 25 4.03 -7.27 -17.52
C GLN A 25 5.19 -8.28 -17.64
N ARG A 26 6.44 -7.83 -17.56
CA ARG A 26 7.63 -8.68 -17.70
C ARG A 26 8.06 -9.31 -16.38
N ALA A 27 7.80 -8.64 -15.26
CA ALA A 27 8.31 -9.02 -13.96
C ALA A 27 7.27 -9.69 -13.07
N ALA A 28 6.12 -9.06 -12.86
CA ALA A 28 5.13 -9.49 -11.87
C ALA A 28 4.01 -10.37 -12.46
N LEU A 29 3.61 -10.11 -13.71
CA LEU A 29 2.47 -10.79 -14.34
C LEU A 29 2.65 -12.30 -14.53
N PRO A 30 3.83 -12.83 -14.95
CA PRO A 30 4.02 -14.28 -15.06
C PRO A 30 3.83 -14.99 -13.72
N LEU A 31 4.42 -14.46 -12.65
CA LEU A 31 4.30 -15.01 -11.29
C LEU A 31 2.85 -14.98 -10.78
N LEU A 32 2.09 -13.93 -11.13
CA LEU A 32 0.67 -13.86 -10.78
C LEU A 32 -0.12 -14.99 -11.44
N PHE A 33 0.19 -15.33 -12.70
CA PHE A 33 -0.48 -16.44 -13.39
C PHE A 33 -0.11 -17.79 -12.81
N ASP A 34 1.18 -18.02 -12.52
CA ASP A 34 1.64 -19.26 -11.86
C ASP A 34 0.90 -19.47 -10.53
N LEU A 35 0.75 -18.41 -9.72
CA LEU A 35 0.03 -18.45 -8.45
C LEU A 35 -1.48 -18.62 -8.63
N ALA A 36 -2.09 -17.99 -9.63
CA ALA A 36 -3.50 -18.15 -9.91
C ALA A 36 -3.83 -19.60 -10.29
N GLU A 37 -3.01 -20.20 -11.16
CA GLU A 37 -3.14 -21.61 -11.55
C GLU A 37 -3.00 -22.55 -10.35
N LEU A 38 -2.05 -22.30 -9.45
CA LEU A 38 -1.84 -23.09 -8.24
C LEU A 38 -3.07 -23.09 -7.31
N VAL A 39 -3.76 -21.95 -7.20
CA VAL A 39 -4.97 -21.80 -6.36
C VAL A 39 -6.22 -22.29 -7.11
N GLY A 40 -6.07 -23.03 -8.22
CA GLY A 40 -7.17 -23.56 -9.03
C GLY A 40 -7.93 -22.50 -9.81
N HIS A 41 -7.42 -21.26 -9.85
CA HIS A 41 -7.99 -20.16 -10.60
C HIS A 41 -7.26 -20.04 -11.93
N SER A 42 -7.72 -20.76 -12.95
CA SER A 42 -7.34 -20.35 -14.31
C SER A 42 -8.00 -18.99 -14.56
N PRO A 43 -7.26 -17.91 -14.88
CA PRO A 43 -7.87 -16.67 -15.31
C PRO A 43 -8.40 -16.87 -16.74
N THR A 44 -9.43 -17.70 -16.91
CA THR A 44 -10.17 -17.94 -18.14
C THR A 44 -10.95 -16.68 -18.49
N GLY A 45 -10.26 -15.66 -18.99
CA GLY A 45 -10.90 -14.41 -19.34
C GLY A 45 -9.99 -13.22 -19.61
N LEU A 46 -8.70 -13.25 -19.26
CA LEU A 46 -7.82 -12.14 -19.62
C LEU A 46 -7.45 -12.23 -21.11
N ARG A 47 -8.34 -11.73 -21.99
CA ARG A 47 -7.99 -11.45 -23.39
C ARG A 47 -6.80 -10.50 -23.38
N VAL A 48 -5.62 -11.04 -23.66
CA VAL A 48 -4.44 -10.26 -24.04
C VAL A 48 -4.85 -9.47 -25.28
N GLN A 49 -5.07 -8.16 -25.13
CA GLN A 49 -5.21 -7.28 -26.28
C GLN A 49 -3.91 -7.35 -27.08
N ARG A 50 -4.03 -7.72 -28.36
CA ARG A 50 -2.93 -7.76 -29.33
C ARG A 50 -2.31 -6.34 -29.39
N PRO A 51 -0.97 -6.19 -29.42
CA PRO A 51 -0.36 -4.86 -29.48
C PRO A 51 -0.73 -4.19 -30.80
N GLY A 52 -1.35 -3.01 -30.72
CA GLY A 52 -1.77 -2.25 -31.91
C GLY A 52 -2.84 -1.20 -31.66
N THR A 53 -3.52 -1.22 -30.51
CA THR A 53 -4.44 -0.15 -30.13
C THR A 53 -3.94 0.49 -28.84
N PRO A 54 -3.60 1.79 -28.82
CA PRO A 54 -3.34 2.47 -27.55
C PRO A 54 -4.59 2.33 -26.69
N PRO A 55 -4.47 1.98 -25.39
CA PRO A 55 -5.62 1.87 -24.52
C PRO A 55 -6.38 3.20 -24.56
N ARG A 56 -7.69 3.15 -24.85
CA ARG A 56 -8.57 4.34 -24.87
C ARG A 56 -8.66 5.03 -23.51
N HIS A 57 -8.18 4.38 -22.47
CA HIS A 57 -7.92 4.97 -21.17
C HIS A 57 -6.42 5.27 -21.09
N ALA A 58 -6.03 6.42 -21.65
CA ALA A 58 -4.86 7.12 -21.14
C ALA A 58 -5.00 7.21 -19.62
N LEU A 59 -3.90 7.04 -18.88
CA LEU A 59 -3.81 7.22 -17.43
C LEU A 59 -4.85 8.25 -16.97
N ALA A 60 -5.95 7.78 -16.39
CA ALA A 60 -6.95 8.67 -15.86
C ALA A 60 -6.22 9.46 -14.78
N ARG A 61 -5.99 10.75 -15.03
CA ARG A 61 -5.70 11.66 -13.93
C ARG A 61 -6.98 11.67 -13.12
N PHE A 62 -7.02 10.88 -12.07
CA PHE A 62 -7.95 11.14 -10.99
C PHE A 62 -7.62 12.57 -10.56
N ALA A 63 -8.41 13.54 -11.00
CA ALA A 63 -8.44 14.82 -10.33
C ALA A 63 -8.64 14.46 -8.86
N ALA A 64 -7.76 14.95 -7.99
CA ALA A 64 -8.00 14.87 -6.57
C ALA A 64 -9.33 15.58 -6.35
N ALA A 65 -10.42 14.81 -6.31
CA ALA A 65 -11.61 15.26 -5.62
C ALA A 65 -11.11 15.72 -4.25
N ASP A 66 -11.61 16.85 -3.77
CA ASP A 66 -11.29 17.43 -2.47
C ASP A 66 -11.73 16.46 -1.36
N ARG A 67 -11.02 15.36 -1.27
CA ARG A 67 -11.10 14.31 -0.28
C ARG A 67 -9.95 14.64 0.65
N GLY A 68 -10.26 14.67 1.95
CA GLY A 68 -9.24 14.71 2.99
C GLY A 68 -8.24 13.55 2.83
N PRO A 69 -7.25 13.46 3.72
CA PRO A 69 -6.20 12.48 3.55
C PRO A 69 -6.78 11.06 3.53
N GLU A 70 -6.13 10.17 2.78
CA GLU A 70 -6.52 8.76 2.67
C GLU A 70 -5.32 7.89 3.00
N ILE A 71 -5.44 7.06 4.03
CA ILE A 71 -4.39 6.17 4.48
C ILE A 71 -4.38 4.94 3.56
N SER A 72 -3.32 4.78 2.78
CA SER A 72 -3.10 3.62 1.90
C SER A 72 -2.31 2.51 2.59
N PHE A 73 -1.54 2.85 3.61
CA PHE A 73 -0.87 1.87 4.47
C PHE A 73 -0.69 2.39 5.90
N PRO A 74 -0.98 1.56 6.91
CA PRO A 74 -1.63 0.26 6.81
C PRO A 74 -3.13 0.39 6.46
N PRO A 75 -3.74 -0.58 5.76
CA PRO A 75 -5.17 -0.55 5.50
C PRO A 75 -5.98 -0.71 6.80
N PRO A 76 -7.26 -0.28 6.84
CA PRO A 76 -8.13 -0.48 7.99
C PRO A 76 -8.19 -1.95 8.42
N GLY A 77 -7.97 -2.23 9.71
CA GLY A 77 -8.02 -3.58 10.26
C GLY A 77 -6.78 -4.43 9.94
N ALA A 78 -5.69 -3.83 9.47
CA ALA A 78 -4.45 -4.55 9.25
C ALA A 78 -3.98 -5.25 10.53
N GLU A 79 -3.53 -6.50 10.37
CA GLU A 79 -2.89 -7.27 11.42
C GLU A 79 -1.40 -7.41 11.10
N LEU A 80 -0.54 -7.01 12.03
CA LEU A 80 0.91 -6.99 11.87
C LEU A 80 1.57 -7.77 13.01
N TRP A 81 2.63 -8.49 12.70
CA TRP A 81 3.42 -9.26 13.68
C TRP A 81 4.61 -8.43 14.15
N ALA A 82 4.79 -8.28 15.47
CA ALA A 82 5.82 -7.42 16.06
C ALA A 82 7.24 -7.70 15.54
N GLU A 83 7.57 -8.96 15.21
CA GLU A 83 8.86 -9.36 14.65
C GLU A 83 9.11 -8.71 13.27
N SER A 84 8.04 -8.56 12.48
CA SER A 84 8.09 -7.88 11.19
C SER A 84 8.28 -6.37 11.34
N LEU A 85 8.04 -5.83 12.53
CA LEU A 85 8.10 -4.41 12.87
C LEU A 85 9.41 -4.00 13.53
N ALA A 86 10.35 -4.92 13.73
CA ALA A 86 11.65 -4.64 14.34
C ALA A 86 12.43 -3.52 13.60
N ARG A 87 12.14 -3.28 12.31
CA ARG A 87 12.73 -2.18 11.53
C ARG A 87 11.87 -0.90 11.48
N GLY A 88 10.70 -0.92 12.10
CA GLY A 88 9.68 0.11 11.96
C GLY A 88 8.98 0.09 10.61
N LEU A 89 7.87 0.81 10.58
CA LEU A 89 6.96 0.94 9.46
C LEU A 89 6.98 2.38 8.99
N VAL A 90 6.81 2.57 7.68
CA VAL A 90 6.52 3.90 7.14
C VAL A 90 5.05 3.92 6.73
N PRO A 91 4.15 4.54 7.53
CA PRO A 91 2.78 4.76 7.12
C PRO A 91 2.72 5.62 5.86
N ALA A 92 1.73 5.35 5.01
CA ALA A 92 1.55 6.05 3.74
C ALA A 92 0.11 6.55 3.62
N ALA A 93 0.00 7.80 3.16
CA ALA A 93 -1.27 8.43 2.88
C ALA A 93 -1.14 9.39 1.69
N THR A 94 -2.24 9.61 1.00
CA THR A 94 -2.41 10.76 0.12
C THR A 94 -3.09 11.90 0.86
N GLY A 95 -2.90 13.15 0.44
CA GLY A 95 -3.56 14.31 1.03
C GLY A 95 -2.81 15.59 0.70
N THR A 96 -3.31 16.73 1.20
CA THR A 96 -2.64 18.02 1.04
C THR A 96 -1.40 18.08 1.94
N PRO A 97 -0.17 18.24 1.43
CA PRO A 97 1.00 18.36 2.29
C PRO A 97 0.97 19.66 3.12
N PRO A 98 1.67 19.71 4.27
CA PRO A 98 2.43 18.62 4.88
C PRO A 98 1.52 17.61 5.61
N LEU A 99 1.89 16.34 5.54
CA LEU A 99 1.21 15.26 6.25
C LEU A 99 1.87 15.05 7.62
N ARG A 100 1.08 15.13 8.69
CA ARG A 100 1.53 14.89 10.08
C ARG A 100 0.91 13.60 10.59
N TRP A 101 1.75 12.71 11.10
CA TRP A 101 1.33 11.39 11.57
C TRP A 101 1.37 11.26 13.08
N TYR A 102 0.43 10.50 13.61
CA TYR A 102 0.29 10.19 15.02
C TYR A 102 -0.03 8.72 15.21
N ALA A 103 0.56 8.11 16.24
CA ALA A 103 0.18 6.80 16.76
C ALA A 103 -0.28 6.96 18.21
N ASP A 104 -1.49 6.50 18.52
CA ASP A 104 -2.08 6.57 19.87
C ASP A 104 -2.01 7.98 20.48
N GLY A 105 -2.28 8.99 19.64
CA GLY A 105 -2.23 10.40 19.99
C GLY A 105 -0.83 11.03 20.10
N ARG A 106 0.24 10.26 19.92
CA ARG A 106 1.63 10.76 19.94
C ARG A 106 2.15 11.00 18.53
N PRO A 107 2.83 12.11 18.25
CA PRO A 107 3.41 12.35 16.93
C PRO A 107 4.47 11.29 16.62
N LEU A 108 4.48 10.80 15.39
CA LEU A 108 5.52 9.89 14.93
C LEU A 108 6.84 10.62 14.72
N PRO A 109 7.98 10.02 15.08
CA PRO A 109 9.29 10.53 14.68
C PRO A 109 9.49 10.39 13.17
N GLU A 110 10.36 11.21 12.62
CA GLU A 110 10.83 11.09 11.24
C GLU A 110 12.19 10.36 11.20
N ASP A 111 12.42 9.55 10.18
CA ASP A 111 13.72 8.95 9.91
C ASP A 111 14.70 9.96 9.26
N GLY A 112 15.91 9.50 8.93
CA GLY A 112 16.92 10.35 8.28
C GLY A 112 16.54 10.87 6.88
N ALA A 113 15.47 10.33 6.28
CA ALA A 113 14.92 10.78 5.00
C ALA A 113 13.64 11.63 5.18
N GLY A 114 13.26 11.98 6.42
CA GLY A 114 12.05 12.74 6.73
C GLY A 114 10.77 11.92 6.58
N GLN A 115 10.85 10.59 6.56
CA GLN A 115 9.67 9.73 6.49
C GLN A 115 9.15 9.42 7.91
N PRO A 116 7.82 9.41 8.14
CA PRO A 116 7.27 9.03 9.44
C PRO A 116 7.61 7.56 9.74
N LEU A 117 8.21 7.30 10.89
CA LEU A 117 8.60 5.96 11.32
C LEU A 117 7.76 5.53 12.52
N TRP A 118 6.95 4.50 12.34
CA TRP A 118 6.15 3.91 13.40
C TRP A 118 6.74 2.58 13.88
N GLN A 119 6.99 2.48 15.18
CA GLN A 119 7.41 1.27 15.87
C GLN A 119 6.50 1.06 17.09
N PRO A 120 5.47 0.19 17.01
CA PRO A 120 4.62 -0.07 18.16
C PRO A 120 5.42 -0.76 19.27
N GLU A 121 5.30 -0.24 20.50
CA GLU A 121 6.05 -0.72 21.66
C GLU A 121 5.49 -2.02 22.25
N THR A 122 4.19 -2.27 22.04
CA THR A 122 3.46 -3.39 22.63
C THR A 122 2.54 -4.06 21.62
N PRO A 123 2.24 -5.36 21.76
CA PRO A 123 1.10 -5.98 21.08
C PRO A 123 -0.22 -5.33 21.52
N GLY A 124 -1.23 -5.35 20.65
CA GLY A 124 -2.55 -4.80 20.93
C GLY A 124 -3.15 -4.03 19.77
N PHE A 125 -4.17 -3.23 20.05
CA PHE A 125 -4.75 -2.32 19.06
C PHE A 125 -4.09 -0.96 19.15
N HIS A 126 -3.72 -0.42 18.00
CA HIS A 126 -3.15 0.90 17.85
C HIS A 126 -3.95 1.72 16.85
N GLU A 127 -4.09 3.01 17.12
CA GLU A 127 -4.70 3.96 16.20
C GLU A 127 -3.61 4.77 15.51
N LEU A 128 -3.63 4.74 14.17
CA LEU A 128 -2.85 5.66 13.35
C LEU A 128 -3.74 6.77 12.82
N VAL A 129 -3.29 8.01 12.94
CA VAL A 129 -3.96 9.20 12.42
C VAL A 129 -3.01 9.97 11.54
N VAL A 130 -3.50 10.44 10.40
CA VAL A 130 -2.83 11.42 9.57
C VAL A 130 -3.66 12.70 9.53
N VAL A 131 -2.98 13.84 9.67
CA VAL A 131 -3.56 15.18 9.52
C VAL A 131 -2.84 15.90 8.39
N ASP A 132 -3.60 16.40 7.42
CA ASP A 132 -3.06 17.07 6.25
C ASP A 132 -2.82 18.59 6.49
N GLY A 133 -2.28 19.28 5.48
CA GLY A 133 -2.04 20.72 5.52
C GLY A 133 -3.30 21.58 5.54
N ALA A 134 -4.43 21.03 5.12
CA ALA A 134 -5.75 21.68 5.18
C ALA A 134 -6.45 21.47 6.53
N GLY A 135 -5.90 20.64 7.42
CA GLY A 135 -6.45 20.31 8.72
C GLY A 135 -7.46 19.16 8.69
N HIS A 136 -7.64 18.50 7.54
CA HIS A 136 -8.43 17.29 7.44
C HIS A 136 -7.66 16.11 8.03
N SER A 137 -8.39 15.11 8.52
CA SER A 137 -7.79 13.93 9.14
C SER A 137 -8.41 12.63 8.66
N ALA A 138 -7.62 11.57 8.67
CA ALA A 138 -8.04 10.20 8.50
C ALA A 138 -7.39 9.32 9.55
N ARG A 139 -8.05 8.20 9.88
CA ARG A 139 -7.58 7.27 10.90
C ARG A 139 -7.78 5.83 10.48
N VAL A 140 -6.91 4.96 10.96
CA VAL A 140 -7.04 3.51 10.85
C VAL A 140 -6.71 2.85 12.17
N GLN A 141 -7.41 1.76 12.47
CA GLN A 141 -7.08 0.89 13.60
C GLN A 141 -6.30 -0.32 13.07
N VAL A 142 -5.21 -0.63 13.75
CA VAL A 142 -4.27 -1.71 13.41
C VAL A 142 -4.13 -2.62 14.61
N ARG A 143 -4.02 -3.93 14.38
CA ARG A 143 -3.75 -4.91 15.43
C ARG A 143 -2.32 -5.41 15.32
N ILE A 144 -1.56 -5.29 16.40
CA ILE A 144 -0.21 -5.80 16.53
C ILE A 144 -0.25 -7.09 17.34
N HIS A 145 0.26 -8.17 16.78
CA HIS A 145 0.46 -9.45 17.45
C HIS A 145 1.86 -9.53 18.03
N GLY A 146 1.98 -10.10 19.22
CA GLY A 146 3.26 -10.43 19.83
C GLY A 146 3.72 -11.85 19.47
N PRO A 147 4.94 -12.23 19.87
CA PRO A 147 5.43 -13.59 19.77
C PRO A 147 4.60 -14.60 20.58
#